data_AF-A0A966QYR1-F1
#
_entry.id   AF-A0A966QYR1-F1
#
_cell.length_a   1.000
_cell.length_b   1.000
_cell.length_c   1.000
_cell.angle_alpha   90.00
_cell.angle_beta   90.00
_cell.angle_gamma   90.00
#
_symmetry.space_group_name_H-M   'P 1'
#
loop_
_entity.id
_entity.type
_entity.pdbx_description
1 polymer ?
#
loop_
_entity_poly.entity_id
_entity_poly.type
_entity_poly.pdbx_seq_one_letter_code
_entity_poly.pdbx_strand_id
1 'polypeptide(L)'
;MRVIYPSTNPKVGDLNDLRTMAIALRAVLDGNIIFQSLFRVGIKSITSIDSPYSLTGISTLLCNASGGAITVNLPPAVDYRGVIFTVKKTDSSANTVTLDGNGAETIDGTATKSISSAYGSIRVISDGTAWFTI
;
A
#
# COMPACT_ATOMS: atom_id res chain seq x y z
N MET A 1 -17.24 58.11 28.17
CA MET A 1 -16.07 57.56 27.46
C MET A 1 -15.86 56.12 27.92
N ARG A 2 -16.08 55.13 27.06
CA ARG A 2 -15.72 53.73 27.32
C ARG A 2 -15.06 53.18 26.07
N VAL A 3 -13.75 53.00 26.16
CA VAL A 3 -12.95 52.31 25.16
C VAL A 3 -13.36 50.83 25.21
N ILE A 4 -13.81 50.29 24.07
CA ILE A 4 -14.04 48.86 23.90
C ILE A 4 -12.91 48.35 22.99
N TYR A 5 -12.08 47.44 23.50
CA TYR A 5 -11.06 46.75 22.73
C TYR A 5 -11.73 45.85 21.68
N PRO A 6 -11.26 45.80 20.42
CA PRO A 6 -11.69 44.76 19.50
C PRO A 6 -11.14 43.42 20.01
N SER A 7 -12.01 42.51 20.45
CA SER A 7 -11.60 41.17 20.86
C SER A 7 -11.14 40.38 19.64
N THR A 8 -9.84 40.16 19.49
CA THR A 8 -9.25 39.19 18.55
C THR A 8 -9.47 37.76 19.04
N ASN A 9 -10.72 37.39 19.26
CA ASN A 9 -11.10 36.02 19.57
C ASN A 9 -11.99 35.51 18.43
N PRO A 10 -11.58 34.48 17.65
CA PRO A 10 -12.44 33.93 16.62
C PRO A 10 -13.70 33.40 17.29
N LYS A 11 -14.85 34.00 16.95
CA LYS A 11 -16.15 33.59 17.49
C LYS A 11 -16.43 32.17 17.02
N VAL A 12 -16.81 31.30 17.96
CA VAL A 12 -17.36 29.95 17.75
C VAL A 12 -18.72 30.08 17.04
N GLY A 13 -18.71 30.54 15.78
CA GLY A 13 -19.79 31.37 15.26
C GLY A 13 -20.34 31.01 13.90
N ASP A 14 -19.62 30.27 13.05
CA ASP A 14 -20.27 29.66 11.90
C ASP A 14 -20.48 28.18 12.19
N LEU A 15 -21.71 27.84 12.61
CA LEU A 15 -22.14 26.45 12.77
C LEU A 15 -21.95 25.68 11.46
N ASN A 16 -21.88 26.36 10.31
CA ASN A 16 -21.53 25.75 9.02
C ASN A 16 -20.06 25.37 8.94
N ASP A 17 -19.14 26.14 9.52
CA ASP A 17 -17.71 25.79 9.59
C ASP A 17 -17.46 24.66 10.58
N LEU A 18 -18.09 24.71 11.76
CA LEU A 18 -17.99 23.61 12.74
C LEU A 18 -18.70 22.34 12.26
N ARG A 19 -19.79 22.45 11.50
CA ARG A 19 -20.42 21.28 10.85
C ARG A 19 -19.59 20.77 9.69
N THR A 20 -18.98 21.64 8.88
CA THR A 20 -18.09 21.22 7.79
C THR A 20 -16.83 20.56 8.33
N MET A 21 -16.25 21.08 9.41
CA MET A 21 -15.10 20.49 10.11
C MET A 21 -15.47 19.24 10.91
N ALA A 22 -16.65 19.16 11.54
CA ALA A 22 -17.10 17.96 12.22
C ALA A 22 -17.54 16.86 11.25
N ILE A 23 -18.08 17.20 10.07
CA ILE A 23 -18.36 16.26 8.99
C ILE A 23 -17.03 15.74 8.42
N ALA A 24 -16.03 16.61 8.23
CA ALA A 24 -14.68 16.20 7.85
C ALA A 24 -14.06 15.29 8.93
N LEU A 25 -14.10 15.69 10.21
CA LEU A 25 -13.56 14.92 11.34
C LEU A 25 -14.27 13.57 11.53
N ARG A 26 -15.58 13.49 11.29
CA ARG A 26 -16.31 12.21 11.30
C ARG A 26 -15.88 11.32 10.14
N ALA A 27 -15.66 11.88 8.93
CA ALA A 27 -15.09 11.12 7.81
C ALA A 27 -13.63 10.66 8.05
N VAL A 28 -12.86 11.44 8.82
CA VAL A 28 -11.50 11.07 9.27
C VAL A 28 -11.53 9.95 10.31
N LEU A 29 -12.45 10.02 11.28
CA LEU A 29 -12.56 9.08 12.40
C LEU A 29 -13.28 7.77 12.03
N ASP A 30 -14.16 7.80 11.01
CA ASP A 30 -14.90 6.62 10.52
C ASP A 30 -14.09 5.79 9.50
N GLY A 31 -12.81 6.11 9.32
CA GLY A 31 -11.86 5.26 8.59
C GLY A 31 -12.09 5.11 7.09
N ASN A 32 -12.99 5.88 6.46
CA ASN A 32 -13.34 5.68 5.04
C ASN A 32 -13.02 6.84 4.09
N ILE A 33 -12.72 8.07 4.50
CA ILE A 33 -12.24 9.11 3.56
C ILE A 33 -11.22 10.01 4.26
N ILE A 34 -9.94 9.63 4.19
CA ILE A 34 -8.70 10.44 3.99
C ILE A 34 -7.43 9.69 4.43
N PHE A 35 -7.52 8.63 5.24
CA PHE A 35 -6.37 7.78 5.58
C PHE A 35 -6.17 6.57 4.65
N GLN A 36 -7.21 6.15 3.91
CA GLN A 36 -7.09 5.00 3.00
C GLN A 36 -6.29 5.31 1.72
N SER A 37 -6.07 6.59 1.41
CA SER A 37 -5.34 7.01 0.20
C SER A 37 -4.02 7.76 0.46
N LEU A 38 -3.69 8.12 1.71
CA LEU A 38 -2.46 8.89 2.01
C LEU A 38 -1.48 8.20 2.96
N PHE A 39 -1.81 7.02 3.50
CA PHE A 39 -0.84 6.17 4.18
C PHE A 39 -0.70 4.85 3.41
N ARG A 40 0.38 4.71 2.62
CA ARG A 40 0.72 3.48 1.86
C ARG A 40 1.31 2.41 2.79
N VAL A 41 0.66 2.14 3.92
CA VAL A 41 0.98 1.03 4.81
C VAL A 41 -0.28 0.23 4.99
N GLY A 42 -0.30 -0.94 4.38
CA GLY A 42 -1.42 -1.86 4.39
C GLY A 42 -0.91 -3.28 4.25
N ILE A 43 -1.57 -4.20 4.94
CA ILE A 43 -1.36 -5.64 4.79
C ILE A 43 -2.56 -6.19 4.02
N LYS A 44 -2.30 -6.94 2.96
CA LYS A 44 -3.32 -7.69 2.22
C LYS A 44 -2.97 -9.16 2.24
N SER A 45 -3.97 -10.01 2.40
CA SER A 45 -3.84 -11.46 2.18
C SER A 45 -4.58 -11.86 0.91
N ILE A 46 -3.97 -12.73 0.13
CA ILE A 46 -4.52 -13.30 -1.11
C ILE A 46 -4.32 -14.82 -1.15
N THR A 47 -5.06 -15.49 -2.03
CA THR A 47 -4.93 -16.93 -2.30
C THR A 47 -4.68 -17.18 -3.78
N SER A 48 -4.55 -18.45 -4.19
CA SER A 48 -4.33 -18.80 -5.60
C SER A 48 -5.45 -18.35 -6.54
N ILE A 49 -6.66 -18.07 -6.04
CA ILE A 49 -7.77 -17.54 -6.86
C ILE A 49 -7.54 -16.10 -7.32
N ASP A 50 -6.72 -15.34 -6.59
CA ASP A 50 -6.43 -13.94 -6.89
C ASP A 50 -5.29 -13.80 -7.91
N SER A 51 -4.73 -14.92 -8.38
CA SER A 51 -3.59 -14.96 -9.28
C SER A 51 -4.03 -14.80 -10.76
N PRO A 52 -3.39 -13.94 -11.56
CA PRO A 52 -2.31 -13.03 -11.17
C PRO A 52 -2.83 -11.81 -10.40
N TYR A 53 -2.10 -11.40 -9.35
CA TYR A 53 -2.45 -10.24 -8.54
C TYR A 53 -1.56 -9.04 -8.89
N SER A 54 -2.17 -7.94 -9.30
CA SER A 54 -1.45 -6.67 -9.55
C SER A 54 -1.29 -5.87 -8.26
N LEU A 55 -0.05 -5.67 -7.84
CA LEU A 55 0.27 -5.01 -6.59
C LEU A 55 0.09 -3.48 -6.71
N THR A 56 -0.77 -2.90 -5.88
CA THR A 56 -1.00 -1.45 -5.83
C THR A 56 -1.15 -0.96 -4.40
N GLY A 57 -0.49 0.15 -4.06
CA GLY A 57 -0.79 0.93 -2.86
C GLY A 57 -0.50 0.30 -1.48
N ILE A 58 -0.19 -0.99 -1.40
CA ILE A 58 0.04 -1.74 -0.15
C ILE A 58 1.52 -2.07 0.04
N SER A 59 2.01 -2.07 1.29
CA SER A 59 3.42 -2.34 1.60
C SER A 59 3.72 -3.83 1.83
N THR A 60 2.73 -4.63 2.25
CA THR A 60 2.91 -6.05 2.54
C THR A 60 1.79 -6.91 1.96
N LEU A 61 2.17 -7.92 1.18
CA LEU A 61 1.29 -8.92 0.59
C LEU A 61 1.60 -10.31 1.15
N LEU A 62 0.60 -10.92 1.77
CA LEU A 62 0.62 -12.28 2.28
C LEU A 62 -0.06 -13.20 1.27
N CYS A 63 0.68 -14.16 0.75
CA CYS A 63 0.25 -15.04 -0.33
C CYS A 63 0.11 -16.47 0.19
N ASN A 64 -1.11 -17.01 0.18
CA ASN A 64 -1.35 -18.42 0.45
C ASN A 64 -1.42 -19.21 -0.86
N ALA A 65 -0.31 -19.86 -1.21
CA ALA A 65 -0.17 -20.65 -2.44
C ALA A 65 -0.60 -22.12 -2.25
N SER A 66 -1.29 -22.48 -1.15
CA SER A 66 -1.66 -23.88 -0.90
C SER A 66 -2.57 -24.47 -1.98
N GLY A 67 -3.42 -23.65 -2.60
CA GLY A 67 -4.33 -24.05 -3.68
C GLY A 67 -3.74 -23.98 -5.09
N GLY A 68 -2.51 -23.49 -5.25
CA GLY A 68 -1.85 -23.32 -6.55
C GLY A 68 -0.78 -22.23 -6.53
N ALA A 69 0.08 -22.20 -7.55
CA ALA A 69 1.09 -21.16 -7.70
C ALA A 69 0.43 -19.77 -7.87
N ILE A 70 1.08 -18.73 -7.33
CA ILE A 70 0.62 -17.34 -7.38
C ILE A 70 1.63 -16.51 -8.15
N THR A 71 1.15 -15.68 -9.08
CA THR A 71 1.92 -14.62 -9.72
C THR A 71 1.49 -13.27 -9.15
N VAL A 72 2.46 -12.45 -8.76
CA VAL A 72 2.30 -11.09 -8.27
C VAL A 72 2.97 -10.14 -9.25
N ASN A 73 2.18 -9.35 -9.97
CA ASN A 73 2.70 -8.36 -10.90
C ASN A 73 3.08 -7.10 -10.11
N LEU A 74 4.34 -6.68 -10.22
CA LEU A 74 4.79 -5.41 -9.70
C LEU A 74 4.20 -4.26 -10.54
N PRO A 75 3.87 -3.12 -9.90
CA PRO A 75 3.48 -1.93 -10.65
C PRO A 75 4.68 -1.36 -11.40
N PRO A 76 4.47 -0.38 -12.31
CA PRO A 76 5.59 0.33 -12.95
C PRO A 76 6.56 0.91 -11.91
N ALA A 77 7.85 0.62 -12.05
CA ALA A 77 8.89 1.05 -11.10
C ALA A 77 8.90 2.58 -10.93
N VAL A 78 8.65 3.31 -12.02
CA VAL A 78 8.65 4.78 -12.08
C VAL A 78 7.69 5.43 -11.08
N ASP A 79 6.54 4.80 -10.81
CA ASP A 79 5.51 5.34 -9.91
C ASP A 79 5.82 5.08 -8.42
N TYR A 80 6.80 4.21 -8.15
CA TYR A 80 7.07 3.67 -6.82
C TYR A 80 8.54 3.81 -6.40
N ARG A 81 9.26 4.80 -6.94
CA ARG A 81 10.66 5.07 -6.56
C ARG A 81 10.81 5.27 -5.05
N GLY A 82 11.70 4.49 -4.43
CA GLY A 82 11.96 4.48 -3.00
C GLY A 82 10.91 3.77 -2.15
N VAL A 83 9.87 3.18 -2.76
CA VAL A 83 8.84 2.41 -2.06
C VAL A 83 9.27 0.95 -1.94
N ILE A 84 9.08 0.40 -0.74
CA ILE A 84 9.37 -1.01 -0.45
C ILE A 84 8.07 -1.81 -0.48
N PHE A 85 8.10 -2.91 -1.21
CA PHE A 85 7.08 -3.95 -1.14
C PHE A 85 7.64 -5.20 -0.48
N THR A 86 6.83 -5.81 0.38
CA THR A 86 7.11 -7.10 1.00
C THR A 86 6.12 -8.13 0.49
N VAL A 87 6.59 -9.20 -0.11
CA VAL A 87 5.77 -10.33 -0.52
C VAL A 87 6.20 -11.54 0.28
N LYS A 88 5.26 -12.22 0.94
CA LYS A 88 5.53 -13.38 1.79
C LYS A 88 4.59 -14.52 1.43
N LYS A 89 5.18 -15.70 1.22
CA LYS A 89 4.42 -16.95 1.17
C LYS A 89 4.00 -17.33 2.59
N THR A 90 2.77 -17.78 2.79
CA THR A 90 2.21 -18.07 4.12
C THR A 90 1.84 -19.52 4.35
N ASP A 91 2.26 -20.41 3.45
CA ASP A 91 1.96 -21.83 3.51
C ASP A 91 3.21 -22.69 3.24
N SER A 92 3.09 -24.00 3.47
CA SER A 92 4.17 -24.98 3.33
C SER A 92 4.13 -25.81 2.04
N SER A 93 3.20 -25.54 1.12
CA SER A 93 3.11 -26.28 -0.15
C SER A 93 4.34 -26.04 -1.04
N ALA A 94 4.56 -26.93 -2.02
CA ALA A 94 5.61 -26.78 -3.03
C ALA A 94 5.29 -25.72 -4.10
N ASN A 95 4.08 -25.15 -4.10
CA ASN A 95 3.68 -24.12 -5.04
C ASN A 95 4.48 -22.83 -4.78
N THR A 96 4.85 -22.14 -5.84
CA THR A 96 5.67 -20.93 -5.76
C THR A 96 4.83 -19.67 -5.75
N VAL A 97 5.33 -18.62 -5.08
CA VAL A 97 4.87 -17.24 -5.28
C VAL A 97 5.91 -16.53 -6.15
N THR A 98 5.53 -16.06 -7.33
CA THR A 98 6.43 -15.41 -8.29
C THR A 98 6.09 -13.93 -8.39
N LEU A 99 7.08 -13.07 -8.13
CA LEU A 99 7.02 -11.65 -8.43
C LEU A 99 7.44 -11.46 -9.88
N ASP A 100 6.67 -10.70 -10.64
CA ASP A 100 6.90 -10.39 -12.06
C ASP A 100 7.04 -8.88 -12.26
N GLY A 101 8.08 -8.47 -12.98
CA GLY A 101 8.33 -7.05 -13.30
C GLY A 101 7.27 -6.49 -14.26
N ASN A 102 7.06 -5.17 -14.24
CA ASN A 102 6.12 -4.56 -15.18
C ASN A 102 6.74 -4.48 -16.59
N GLY A 103 6.17 -5.19 -17.55
CA GLY A 103 6.65 -5.15 -18.94
C GLY A 103 8.08 -5.71 -19.07
N ALA A 104 9.06 -4.84 -19.37
CA ALA A 104 10.47 -5.21 -19.53
C ALA A 104 11.34 -4.82 -18.31
N GLU A 105 10.72 -4.32 -17.23
CA GLU A 105 11.42 -4.03 -15.98
C GLU A 105 11.97 -5.31 -15.34
N THR A 106 13.04 -5.17 -14.57
CA THR A 106 13.73 -6.31 -13.94
C THR A 106 13.76 -6.20 -12.43
N ILE A 107 13.78 -7.33 -11.76
CA ILE A 107 14.10 -7.55 -10.35
C ILE A 107 15.52 -8.16 -10.28
N ASP A 108 16.49 -7.42 -9.76
CA ASP A 108 17.93 -7.78 -9.75
C ASP A 108 18.46 -8.24 -11.14
N GLY A 109 18.07 -7.58 -12.22
CA GLY A 109 18.48 -7.94 -13.59
C GLY A 109 17.76 -9.13 -14.22
N THR A 110 16.75 -9.70 -13.55
CA THR A 110 15.88 -10.76 -14.08
C THR A 110 14.43 -10.29 -14.18
N ALA A 111 13.63 -10.79 -15.11
CA ALA A 111 12.22 -10.37 -15.23
C ALA A 111 11.37 -10.77 -13.99
N THR A 112 11.69 -11.91 -13.38
CA THR A 112 10.89 -12.49 -12.29
C THR A 112 11.74 -12.95 -11.12
N LYS A 113 11.16 -12.94 -9.91
CA LYS A 113 11.77 -13.54 -8.71
C LYS A 113 10.76 -14.44 -7.99
N SER A 114 11.17 -15.64 -7.59
CA SER A 114 10.24 -16.60 -6.97
C SER A 114 10.58 -16.92 -5.52
N ILE A 115 9.54 -17.15 -4.73
CA ILE A 115 9.56 -17.66 -3.36
C ILE A 115 9.07 -19.11 -3.40
N SER A 116 9.99 -20.05 -3.32
CA SER A 116 9.69 -21.50 -3.25
C SER A 116 9.77 -22.06 -1.83
N SER A 117 10.47 -21.37 -0.92
CA SER A 117 10.58 -21.80 0.48
C SER A 117 9.27 -21.59 1.24
N ALA A 118 8.89 -22.61 2.00
CA ALA A 118 7.78 -22.51 2.94
C ALA A 118 7.98 -21.32 3.88
N TYR A 119 6.96 -20.47 4.00
CA TYR A 119 7.00 -19.24 4.82
C TYR A 119 8.07 -18.20 4.43
N GLY A 120 8.67 -18.34 3.25
CA GLY A 120 9.67 -17.42 2.71
C GLY A 120 9.10 -16.05 2.35
N SER A 121 9.96 -15.05 2.25
CA SER A 121 9.59 -13.69 1.86
C SER A 121 10.67 -13.02 1.02
N ILE A 122 10.24 -12.12 0.14
CA ILE A 122 11.10 -11.22 -0.61
C ILE A 122 10.63 -9.80 -0.31
N ARG A 123 11.59 -8.91 -0.07
CA ARG A 123 11.38 -7.47 -0.07
C ARG A 123 12.03 -6.90 -1.32
N VAL A 124 11.33 -5.99 -1.98
CA VAL A 124 11.85 -5.25 -3.13
C VAL A 124 11.68 -3.76 -2.94
N ILE A 125 12.64 -2.99 -3.45
CA ILE A 125 12.59 -1.53 -3.53
C ILE A 125 12.79 -1.09 -4.99
N SER A 126 12.05 -0.08 -5.43
CA SER A 126 12.24 0.51 -6.77
C SER A 126 13.22 1.68 -6.72
N ASP A 127 14.09 1.77 -7.73
CA ASP A 127 14.91 2.97 -8.00
C ASP A 127 14.27 3.96 -9.00
N GLY A 128 13.08 3.63 -9.49
CA GLY A 128 12.35 4.37 -10.53
C GLY A 128 12.48 3.78 -11.94
N THR A 129 13.30 2.74 -12.13
CA THR A 129 13.52 2.08 -13.43
C THR A 129 13.46 0.56 -13.30
N ALA A 130 14.00 0.02 -12.21
CA ALA A 130 14.05 -1.41 -11.91
C ALA A 130 13.77 -1.65 -10.42
N TRP A 131 13.64 -2.92 -10.08
CA TRP A 131 13.39 -3.42 -8.72
C TRP A 131 14.64 -4.12 -8.18
N PHE A 132 14.90 -3.94 -6.90
CA PHE A 132 16.06 -4.53 -6.21
C PHE A 132 15.61 -5.25 -4.95
N THR A 133 16.11 -6.45 -4.71
CA THR A 133 15.85 -7.17 -3.46
C THR A 133 16.71 -6.64 -2.31
N ILE A 134 16.16 -6.61 -1.08
CA ILE A 134 16.81 -6.05 0.13
C ILE A 134 16.55 -6.87 1.40
#